data_AF-A0A1N7EVP5-F1
#
_entry.id   AF-A0A1N7EVP5-F1
#
_cell.length_a   1.000
_cell.length_b   1.000
_cell.length_c   1.000
_cell.angle_alpha   90.00
_cell.angle_beta   90.00
_cell.angle_gamma   90.00
#
_symmetry.space_group_name_H-M   'P 1'
#
loop_
_entity.id
_entity.type
_entity.pdbx_description
1 polymer ?
#
loop_
_entity_poly.entity_id
_entity_poly.type
_entity_poly.pdbx_seq_one_letter_code
_entity_poly.pdbx_strand_id
1 'polypeptide(L)'
;MNDDTEKTLDETLLRHLARRLGTLSLVESVSVFPHERPESVVAWFDRQYFPDTIQQVVFEIRAYTNGDFNITYREDRGGTAWMCRWDRHDNPHNSRDHFHQPPKARTEDAV
;
A
#
# COMPACT_ATOMS: atom_id res chain seq x y z
N MET A 1 16.31 26.98 -3.76
CA MET A 1 15.80 26.55 -2.45
C MET A 1 14.88 25.39 -2.73
N ASN A 2 15.38 24.17 -2.53
CA ASN A 2 14.57 22.97 -2.71
C ASN A 2 13.58 22.93 -1.54
N ASP A 3 12.30 23.12 -1.84
CA ASP A 3 11.22 22.83 -0.92
C ASP A 3 11.08 21.30 -0.85
N ASP A 4 12.03 20.63 -0.19
CA ASP A 4 11.76 19.32 0.39
C ASP A 4 10.85 19.59 1.58
N THR A 5 9.56 19.81 1.33
CA THR A 5 8.54 19.69 2.37
C THR A 5 8.69 18.31 2.99
N GLU A 6 9.31 18.26 4.16
CA GLU A 6 9.53 17.03 4.92
C GLU A 6 8.17 16.33 5.08
N LYS A 7 8.01 15.19 4.39
CA LYS A 7 6.75 14.45 4.40
C LYS A 7 6.56 13.82 5.78
N THR A 8 5.77 14.49 6.62
CA THR A 8 5.45 13.98 7.95
C THR A 8 4.38 12.90 7.86
N LEU A 9 4.65 11.72 8.43
CA LEU A 9 3.74 10.58 8.45
C LEU A 9 2.43 10.94 9.17
N ASP A 10 1.29 10.62 8.58
CA ASP A 10 -0.01 10.77 9.24
C ASP A 10 -0.34 9.53 10.07
N GLU A 11 0.32 9.42 11.24
CA GLU A 11 0.09 8.29 12.15
C GLU A 11 -1.36 8.17 12.63
N THR A 12 -2.06 9.30 12.76
CA THR A 12 -3.45 9.31 13.23
C THR A 12 -4.35 8.66 12.18
N LEU A 13 -4.22 9.06 10.92
CA LEU A 13 -4.93 8.45 9.81
C LEU A 13 -4.57 6.98 9.67
N LEU A 14 -3.28 6.62 9.73
CA LEU A 14 -2.84 5.24 9.59
C LEU A 14 -3.42 4.34 10.70
N ARG A 15 -3.42 4.78 11.96
CA ARG A 15 -4.05 4.03 13.05
C ARG A 15 -5.57 3.92 12.87
N HIS A 16 -6.23 4.94 12.31
CA HIS A 16 -7.65 4.88 11.99
C HIS A 16 -7.92 3.83 10.89
N LEU A 17 -7.15 3.85 9.80
CA LEU A 17 -7.24 2.88 8.72
C LEU A 17 -7.00 1.45 9.21
N ALA A 18 -5.99 1.24 10.05
CA ALA A 18 -5.69 -0.06 10.63
C ALA A 18 -6.88 -0.65 11.42
N ARG A 19 -7.55 0.19 12.23
CA ARG A 19 -8.77 -0.22 12.96
C ARG A 19 -9.89 -0.59 12.00
N ARG A 20 -10.09 0.18 10.93
CA ARG A 20 -11.11 -0.12 9.91
C ARG A 20 -10.81 -1.44 9.20
N LEU A 21 -9.57 -1.66 8.76
CA LEU A 21 -9.13 -2.91 8.14
C LEU A 21 -9.39 -4.11 9.05
N GLY A 22 -9.07 -4.01 10.33
CA GLY A 22 -9.30 -5.09 11.30
C GLY A 22 -10.76 -5.43 11.56
N THR A 23 -11.72 -4.66 11.05
CA THR A 23 -13.16 -4.98 11.12
C THR A 23 -13.68 -5.73 9.89
N LEU A 24 -12.87 -5.84 8.83
CA LEU A 24 -13.28 -6.47 7.59
C LEU A 24 -13.04 -7.98 7.66
N SER A 25 -14.06 -8.79 7.30
CA SER A 25 -13.90 -10.25 7.24
C SER A 25 -12.83 -10.70 6.24
N LEU A 26 -12.56 -9.88 5.22
CA LEU A 26 -11.50 -10.11 4.23
C LEU A 26 -10.09 -10.08 4.86
N VAL A 27 -9.92 -9.41 6.00
CA VAL A 27 -8.62 -9.16 6.61
C VAL A 27 -8.37 -10.17 7.72
N GLU A 28 -7.35 -11.01 7.55
CA GLU A 28 -6.92 -11.99 8.55
C GLU A 28 -6.18 -11.29 9.70
N SER A 29 -5.28 -10.36 9.38
CA SER A 29 -4.51 -9.63 10.38
C SER A 29 -4.06 -8.26 9.88
N VAL A 30 -3.79 -7.36 10.84
CA VAL A 30 -3.26 -6.02 10.60
C VAL A 30 -2.11 -5.74 11.56
N SER A 31 -1.00 -5.22 11.03
CA SER A 31 0.13 -4.71 11.79
C SER A 31 0.29 -3.21 11.55
N VAL A 32 0.52 -2.47 12.62
CA VAL A 32 0.73 -1.02 12.59
C VAL A 32 2.20 -0.75 12.89
N PHE A 33 2.91 -0.18 11.92
CA PHE A 33 4.34 0.13 12.01
C PHE A 33 5.22 -1.08 12.38
N PRO A 34 5.11 -2.21 11.66
CA PRO A 34 6.00 -3.35 11.90
C PRO A 34 7.46 -2.96 11.65
N HIS A 35 8.40 -3.64 12.32
CA HIS A 35 9.83 -3.33 12.25
C HIS A 35 10.38 -3.28 10.81
N GLU A 36 9.94 -4.18 9.95
CA GLU A 36 10.30 -4.23 8.53
C GLU A 36 9.66 -3.13 7.67
N ARG A 37 8.57 -2.51 8.12
CA ARG A 37 7.84 -1.42 7.44
C ARG A 37 7.38 -0.35 8.46
N PRO A 38 8.31 0.38 9.08
CA PRO A 38 8.01 1.22 10.25
C PRO A 38 7.11 2.43 9.94
N GLU A 39 6.94 2.78 8.66
CA GLU A 39 6.12 3.90 8.21
C GLU A 39 4.78 3.43 7.60
N SER A 40 4.42 2.16 7.74
CA SER A 40 3.27 1.58 7.04
C SER A 40 2.29 0.88 7.99
N VAL A 41 1.04 0.81 7.55
CA VAL A 41 0.07 -0.19 8.01
C VAL A 41 0.10 -1.34 7.02
N VAL A 42 0.27 -2.57 7.52
CA VAL A 42 0.32 -3.78 6.70
C VAL A 42 -0.83 -4.69 7.10
N ALA A 43 -1.67 -5.07 6.15
CA ALA A 43 -2.73 -6.04 6.34
C ALA A 43 -2.50 -7.29 5.49
N TRP A 44 -2.80 -8.45 6.05
CA TRP A 44 -2.81 -9.73 5.35
C TRP A 44 -4.27 -10.11 5.14
N PHE A 45 -4.62 -10.48 3.91
CA PHE A 45 -5.99 -10.89 3.61
C PHE A 45 -6.15 -12.39 3.77
N ASP A 46 -7.32 -12.78 4.23
CA ASP A 46 -7.65 -14.18 4.45
C ASP A 46 -7.72 -14.92 3.11
N ARG A 47 -6.88 -15.95 2.98
CA ARG A 47 -6.73 -16.75 1.76
C ARG A 47 -8.04 -17.41 1.33
N GLN A 48 -9.01 -17.62 2.23
CA GLN A 48 -10.31 -18.23 1.87
C GLN A 48 -11.08 -17.42 0.80
N TYR A 49 -10.77 -16.13 0.65
CA TYR A 49 -11.39 -15.25 -0.34
C TYR A 49 -10.65 -15.22 -1.69
N PHE A 50 -9.59 -16.00 -1.86
CA PHE A 50 -8.74 -16.00 -3.06
C PHE A 50 -8.67 -17.40 -3.70
N PRO A 51 -8.42 -17.49 -5.03
CA PRO A 51 -8.11 -18.76 -5.68
C PRO A 51 -6.90 -19.47 -5.05
N ASP A 52 -6.89 -20.80 -5.08
CA ASP A 52 -5.81 -21.65 -4.52
C ASP A 52 -4.41 -21.35 -5.10
N THR A 53 -4.33 -20.70 -6.25
CA THR A 53 -3.08 -20.27 -6.88
C THR A 53 -2.42 -19.10 -6.16
N ILE A 54 -3.13 -18.42 -5.25
CA ILE A 54 -2.63 -17.30 -4.45
C ILE A 54 -2.27 -17.82 -3.05
N GLN A 55 -0.99 -17.72 -2.71
CA GLN A 55 -0.45 -18.21 -1.45
C GLN A 55 -0.59 -17.19 -0.33
N GLN A 56 -0.46 -15.90 -0.66
CA GLN A 56 -0.57 -14.80 0.31
C GLN A 56 -0.98 -13.51 -0.40
N VAL A 57 -1.77 -12.69 0.28
CA VAL A 57 -2.12 -11.35 -0.18
C VAL A 57 -1.77 -10.34 0.91
N VAL A 58 -1.03 -9.30 0.52
CA VAL A 58 -0.59 -8.22 1.41
C VAL A 58 -1.07 -6.88 0.87
N PHE A 59 -1.64 -6.09 1.77
CA PHE A 59 -2.06 -4.72 1.52
C PHE A 59 -1.30 -3.77 2.45
N GLU A 60 -0.45 -2.92 1.86
CA GLU A 60 0.41 -1.99 2.57
C GLU A 60 -0.04 -0.55 2.29
N ILE A 61 -0.17 0.27 3.33
CA ILE A 61 -0.59 1.67 3.23
C ILE A 61 0.42 2.56 3.96
N ARG A 62 0.82 3.63 3.28
CA ARG A 62 1.55 4.78 3.83
C ARG A 62 0.82 6.07 3.49
N ALA A 63 0.68 6.98 4.44
CA ALA A 63 0.00 8.25 4.25
C ALA A 63 0.71 9.37 5.01
N TYR A 64 0.66 10.58 4.46
CA TYR A 64 1.37 11.75 4.97
C TYR A 64 0.40 12.91 5.22
N THR A 65 0.75 13.78 6.16
CA THR A 65 -0.09 14.92 6.60
C THR A 65 -0.34 15.95 5.50
N ASN A 66 0.48 15.98 4.45
CA ASN A 66 0.28 16.81 3.25
C ASN A 66 -0.74 16.20 2.24
N GLY A 67 -1.32 15.06 2.58
CA GLY A 67 -2.30 14.33 1.76
C GLY A 67 -1.69 13.33 0.78
N ASP A 68 -0.36 13.22 0.71
CA ASP A 68 0.30 12.20 -0.13
C ASP A 68 0.12 10.80 0.46
N PHE A 69 0.12 9.78 -0.39
CA PHE A 69 0.04 8.38 0.04
C PHE A 69 0.68 7.42 -0.97
N ASN A 70 1.04 6.23 -0.46
CA ASN A 70 1.37 5.05 -1.25
C ASN A 70 0.54 3.88 -0.72
N ILE A 71 -0.16 3.20 -1.60
CA ILE A 71 -0.87 1.96 -1.30
C ILE A 71 -0.32 0.88 -2.23
N THR A 72 0.13 -0.23 -1.67
CA THR A 72 0.63 -1.38 -2.41
C THR A 72 -0.23 -2.59 -2.11
N TYR A 73 -0.76 -3.22 -3.16
CA TYR A 73 -1.37 -4.55 -3.07
C TYR A 73 -0.45 -5.55 -3.75
N ARG A 74 -0.16 -6.67 -3.07
CA ARG A 74 0.74 -7.71 -3.56
C ARG A 74 0.14 -9.09 -3.34
N GLU A 75 0.24 -9.93 -4.36
CA GLU A 75 -0.08 -11.35 -4.28
C GLU A 75 1.20 -12.17 -4.48
N ASP A 76 1.36 -13.19 -3.65
CA ASP A 76 2.30 -14.27 -3.91
C ASP A 76 1.58 -15.38 -4.69
N ARG A 77 1.98 -15.59 -5.95
CA ARG A 77 1.44 -16.61 -6.84
C ARG A 77 2.41 -17.77 -7.07
N GLY A 78 3.15 -18.18 -6.03
CA GLY A 78 4.15 -19.25 -6.12
C GLY A 78 5.41 -18.81 -6.84
N GLY A 79 5.93 -17.63 -6.47
CA GLY A 79 7.17 -17.07 -7.01
C GLY A 79 7.00 -16.10 -8.20
N THR A 80 5.77 -15.90 -8.68
CA THR A 80 5.46 -14.80 -9.60
C THR A 80 4.99 -13.59 -8.80
N ALA A 81 5.75 -12.50 -8.83
CA ALA A 81 5.34 -11.25 -8.21
C ALA A 81 4.17 -10.64 -9.01
N TRP A 82 3.02 -10.52 -8.38
CA TRP A 82 1.88 -9.75 -8.88
C TRP A 82 1.63 -8.60 -7.92
N MET A 83 1.72 -7.36 -8.40
CA MET A 83 1.47 -6.19 -7.57
C MET A 83 0.83 -5.07 -8.36
N CYS A 84 0.06 -4.24 -7.68
CA CYS A 84 -0.38 -2.95 -8.17
C CYS A 84 -0.23 -1.89 -7.06
N ARG A 85 -0.18 -0.62 -7.47
CA ARG A 85 0.00 0.50 -6.54
C ARG A 85 -0.91 1.67 -6.87
N TRP A 86 -1.38 2.35 -5.84
CA TRP A 86 -2.01 3.66 -5.94
C TRP A 86 -1.13 4.66 -5.23
N ASP A 87 -0.70 5.66 -5.97
CA ASP A 87 0.23 6.67 -5.48
C ASP A 87 -0.38 8.05 -5.64
N ARG A 88 -0.23 8.85 -4.58
CA ARG A 88 -0.47 10.28 -4.62
C ARG A 88 0.80 10.98 -4.18
N HIS A 89 1.47 11.61 -5.14
CA HIS A 89 2.60 12.48 -4.86
C HIS A 89 2.86 13.40 -6.06
N ASP A 90 3.53 14.53 -5.80
CA ASP A 90 4.00 15.38 -6.88
C ASP A 90 5.03 14.63 -7.73
N ASN A 91 4.89 14.73 -9.05
CA ASN A 91 5.83 14.18 -10.02
C ASN A 91 5.74 14.99 -11.33
N PRO A 92 6.87 15.39 -11.94
CA PRO A 92 6.88 16.22 -13.15
C PRO A 92 6.24 15.59 -14.40
N HIS A 93 5.91 14.30 -14.38
CA HIS A 93 5.56 13.55 -15.59
C HIS A 93 4.13 12.95 -15.60
N ASN A 94 3.38 12.99 -14.50
CA ASN A 94 2.04 12.44 -14.42
C ASN A 94 1.11 13.26 -13.52
N SER A 95 -0.19 12.91 -13.51
CA SER A 95 -1.13 13.45 -12.54
C SER A 95 -0.68 13.08 -11.13
N ARG A 96 -0.93 14.00 -10.18
CA ARG A 96 -0.60 13.81 -8.76
C ARG A 96 -1.10 12.47 -8.23
N ASP A 97 -2.26 12.01 -8.70
CA ASP A 97 -2.80 10.67 -8.48
C ASP A 97 -2.45 9.79 -9.69
N HIS A 98 -1.84 8.63 -9.45
CA HIS A 98 -1.54 7.66 -10.51
C HIS A 98 -1.64 6.21 -10.04
N PHE A 99 -1.93 5.31 -10.98
CA PHE A 99 -2.09 3.88 -10.74
C PHE A 99 -1.04 3.09 -11.50
N HIS A 100 -0.30 2.24 -10.78
CA HIS A 100 0.63 1.30 -11.38
C HIS A 100 -0.07 -0.04 -11.59
N GLN A 101 -0.23 -0.43 -12.85
CA GLN A 101 -0.95 -1.64 -13.23
C GLN A 101 -0.17 -2.92 -12.88
N PRO A 102 -0.87 -4.02 -12.58
CA PRO A 102 -0.24 -5.33 -12.49
C PRO A 102 0.22 -5.84 -13.88
N PRO A 103 1.16 -6.81 -13.94
CA PRO A 103 1.73 -7.58 -12.84
C PRO A 103 2.93 -6.91 -12.15
N LYS A 104 3.49 -5.87 -12.76
CA LYS A 104 4.68 -5.18 -12.28
C LYS A 104 4.33 -3.72 -12.05
N ALA A 105 4.31 -3.30 -10.79
CA ALA A 105 4.11 -1.91 -10.41
C ALA A 105 5.45 -1.16 -10.34
N ARG A 106 6.24 -1.21 -11.41
CA ARG A 106 7.52 -0.48 -11.45
C ARG A 106 7.24 1.00 -11.64
N THR A 107 8.19 1.83 -11.22
CA THR A 107 8.11 3.30 -11.32
C THR A 107 7.87 3.79 -12.76
N GLU A 108 8.29 3.00 -13.75
CA GLU A 108 8.10 3.25 -15.20
C GLU A 108 6.69 2.91 -15.71
N ASP A 109 5.86 2.22 -14.92
CA ASP A 109 4.54 1.69 -15.32
C ASP A 109 3.36 2.52 -14.78
N ALA A 110 3.58 3.81 -14.45
CA ALA A 110 2.51 4.70 -14.00
C ALA A 110 1.59 5.07 -15.19
N VAL A 111 0.28 4.89 -15.01
CA VAL A 111 -0.76 5.37 -15.94
C VAL A 111 -1.52 6.53 -15.31
#